data_AF-A0A820PSF3-F1
#
_entry.id   AF-A0A820PSF3-F1
#
_cell.length_a   1.000
_cell.length_b   1.000
_cell.length_c   1.000
_cell.angle_alpha   90.00
_cell.angle_beta   90.00
_cell.angle_gamma   90.00
#
_symmetry.space_group_name_H-M   'P 1'
#
loop_
_entity.id
_entity.type
_entity.pdbx_description
1 polymer ?
#
loop_
_entity_poly.entity_id
_entity_poly.type
_entity_poly.pdbx_seq_one_letter_code
_entity_poly.pdbx_strand_id
1 'polypeptide(L)'
;TSGKTKLLLTDWLNRIDENFEKEFWIDESNSSQFVNRKQIYKDTINSTLQWTDYQLRPNFLIAAVIAPEMFNKTNIWLALKQVETILLGKYGIKTLDPSDYNYVGDYVNDDDSHDYKRAHGFNYHNGPEWLWLTGYYLRAKLYWSKQQSDSITLKETIKHIRKIISLHIDLLNLNDWKGLPELTNDDGQSCSYSCYIQSCSCATFLEVLYDLSKI
;
A
#
# COMPACT_ATOMS: atom_id res chain seq x y z
N THR A 1 -12.22 41.16 -0.41
CA THR A 1 -12.73 40.38 -1.56
C THR A 1 -11.54 39.81 -2.31
N SER A 2 -11.02 38.63 -1.91
CA SER A 2 -9.94 37.99 -2.66
C SER A 2 -10.53 37.44 -3.97
N GLY A 3 -10.01 37.92 -5.10
CA GLY A 3 -10.43 37.47 -6.41
C GLY A 3 -10.19 35.99 -6.56
N LYS A 4 -11.23 35.22 -6.92
CA LYS A 4 -11.07 33.81 -7.28
C LYS A 4 -10.27 33.75 -8.58
N THR A 5 -9.00 33.37 -8.49
CA THR A 5 -8.17 33.10 -9.66
C THR A 5 -8.79 31.95 -10.45
N LYS A 6 -9.08 32.16 -11.73
CA LYS A 6 -9.58 31.10 -12.62
C LYS A 6 -8.39 30.23 -13.02
N LEU A 7 -8.33 29.02 -12.47
CA LEU A 7 -7.32 28.02 -12.80
C LEU A 7 -7.84 27.14 -13.94
N LEU A 8 -7.06 26.97 -15.01
CA LEU A 8 -7.41 26.00 -16.06
C LEU A 8 -7.07 24.58 -15.59
N LEU A 9 -7.76 23.59 -16.15
CA LEU A 9 -7.46 22.17 -15.87
C LEU A 9 -6.00 21.83 -16.19
N THR A 10 -5.47 22.37 -17.29
CA THR A 10 -4.07 22.19 -17.70
C THR A 10 -3.08 22.79 -16.70
N ASP A 11 -3.39 23.98 -16.17
CA ASP A 11 -2.54 24.62 -15.16
C ASP A 11 -2.52 23.79 -13.87
N TRP A 12 -3.65 23.16 -13.54
CA TRP A 12 -3.76 22.31 -12.36
C TRP A 12 -2.98 21.00 -12.53
N LEU A 13 -3.11 20.32 -13.68
CA LEU A 13 -2.35 19.10 -13.99
C LEU A 13 -0.85 19.37 -13.97
N ASN A 14 -0.38 20.44 -14.62
CA ASN A 14 1.04 20.80 -14.62
C ASN A 14 1.55 21.04 -13.19
N ARG A 15 0.75 21.67 -12.32
CA ARG A 15 1.14 21.86 -10.92
C ARG A 15 1.24 20.55 -10.16
N ILE A 16 0.37 19.57 -10.44
CA ILE A 16 0.47 18.25 -9.82
C ILE A 16 1.74 17.55 -10.30
N ASP A 17 1.97 17.49 -11.61
CA ASP A 17 3.14 16.83 -12.21
C ASP A 17 4.46 17.43 -11.72
N GLU A 18 4.53 18.75 -11.60
CA GLU A 18 5.75 19.45 -11.16
C GLU A 18 6.07 19.27 -9.67
N ASN A 19 5.09 18.94 -8.83
CA ASN A 19 5.22 19.01 -7.37
C ASN A 19 4.99 17.68 -6.66
N PHE A 20 4.23 16.74 -7.22
CA PHE A 20 3.91 15.48 -6.54
C PHE A 20 5.15 14.75 -6.05
N GLU A 21 6.09 14.44 -6.96
CA GLU A 21 7.32 13.74 -6.60
C GLU A 21 8.12 14.50 -5.53
N LYS A 22 8.23 15.83 -5.66
CA LYS A 22 9.00 16.69 -4.73
C LYS A 22 8.41 16.69 -3.32
N GLU A 23 7.09 16.72 -3.23
CA GLU A 23 6.39 16.85 -1.95
C GLU A 23 6.25 15.51 -1.23
N PHE A 24 6.03 14.41 -1.97
CA PHE A 24 5.79 13.08 -1.41
C PHE A 24 7.07 12.25 -1.23
N TRP A 25 8.08 12.37 -2.10
CA TRP A 25 9.28 11.53 -1.99
C TRP A 25 10.15 11.91 -0.79
N ILE A 26 10.58 10.90 -0.04
CA ILE A 26 11.57 11.04 1.04
C ILE A 26 12.89 10.43 0.56
N ASP A 27 13.80 11.28 0.08
CA ASP A 27 15.16 10.87 -0.25
C ASP A 27 16.05 10.64 0.99
N GLU A 28 17.26 10.13 0.76
CA GLU A 28 18.30 9.89 1.78
C GLU A 28 18.80 11.17 2.48
N SER A 29 18.77 12.30 1.79
CA SER A 29 19.26 13.59 2.29
C SER A 29 18.26 14.32 3.18
N ASN A 30 17.00 13.89 3.18
CA ASN A 30 15.95 14.51 3.97
C ASN A 30 16.33 14.51 5.46
N SER A 31 16.34 15.67 6.11
CA SER A 31 16.80 15.81 7.51
C SER A 31 15.65 16.11 8.49
N SER A 32 14.40 15.98 8.06
CA SER A 32 13.25 16.19 8.93
C SER A 32 13.28 15.20 10.11
N GLN A 33 13.08 15.73 11.32
CA GLN A 33 13.02 14.96 12.58
C GLN A 33 11.89 13.92 12.60
N PHE A 34 10.91 14.05 11.71
CA PHE A 34 9.75 13.16 11.63
C PHE A 34 9.98 11.93 10.76
N VAL A 35 11.12 11.84 10.07
CA VAL A 35 11.38 10.74 9.14
C VAL A 35 11.73 9.46 9.90
N ASN A 36 10.86 8.45 9.82
CA ASN A 36 11.15 7.09 10.28
C ASN A 36 11.94 6.29 9.22
N ARG A 37 11.57 6.39 7.94
CA ARG A 37 12.24 5.69 6.83
C ARG A 37 12.55 6.60 5.64
N LYS A 38 13.62 6.26 4.93
CA LYS A 38 14.06 6.89 3.68
C LYS A 38 13.69 6.02 2.50
N GLN A 39 13.73 6.59 1.30
CA GLN A 39 13.40 5.94 0.04
C GLN A 39 11.95 5.43 -0.03
N ILE A 40 11.03 6.22 0.52
CA ILE A 40 9.58 5.95 0.53
C ILE A 40 8.83 7.17 0.04
N TYR A 41 7.54 7.00 -0.26
CA TYR A 41 6.61 8.11 -0.41
C TYR A 41 5.88 8.34 0.91
N LYS A 42 5.75 9.61 1.29
CA LYS A 42 4.88 10.06 2.38
C LYS A 42 3.46 9.54 2.19
N ASP A 43 2.78 9.29 3.29
CA ASP A 43 1.35 8.92 3.24
C ASP A 43 0.46 10.15 3.00
N THR A 44 0.84 11.29 3.60
CA THR A 44 0.08 12.53 3.59
C THR A 44 1.00 13.75 3.54
N ILE A 45 0.44 14.94 3.31
CA ILE A 45 1.14 16.22 3.35
C ILE A 45 0.33 17.20 4.19
N ASN A 46 1.00 17.88 5.12
CA ASN A 46 0.44 18.90 6.01
C ASN A 46 -0.65 18.35 6.94
N SER A 47 -0.48 17.13 7.44
CA SER A 47 -1.35 16.61 8.49
C SER A 47 -1.22 17.41 9.78
N THR A 48 -2.31 17.47 10.55
CA THR A 48 -2.34 18.12 11.88
C THR A 48 -1.25 17.58 12.80
N LEU A 49 -0.99 16.27 12.73
CA LEU A 49 0.13 15.62 13.39
C LEU A 49 1.23 15.41 12.36
N GLN A 50 2.21 16.31 12.30
CA GLN A 50 3.18 16.37 11.20
C GLN A 50 3.96 15.07 10.97
N TRP A 51 4.14 14.21 11.98
CA TRP A 51 4.81 12.93 11.82
C TRP A 51 4.00 11.90 11.02
N THR A 52 2.67 12.04 10.93
CA THR A 52 1.83 11.11 10.16
C THR A 52 2.09 11.22 8.66
N ASP A 53 2.55 12.39 8.18
CA ASP A 53 2.99 12.58 6.80
C ASP A 53 4.09 11.59 6.42
N TYR A 54 4.99 11.27 7.37
CA TYR A 54 6.20 10.51 7.13
C TYR A 54 6.05 9.00 7.41
N GLN A 55 4.84 8.52 7.70
CA GLN A 55 4.61 7.10 7.92
C GLN A 55 4.74 6.32 6.62
N LEU A 56 5.45 5.19 6.67
CA LEU A 56 5.40 4.21 5.60
C LEU A 56 4.06 3.47 5.68
N ARG A 57 3.18 3.80 4.74
CA ARG A 57 1.87 3.18 4.53
C ARG A 57 1.71 2.74 3.07
N PRO A 58 0.83 1.79 2.77
CA PRO A 58 0.71 1.23 1.43
C PRO A 58 -0.14 2.08 0.47
N ASN A 59 -0.67 3.22 0.90
CA ASN A 59 -1.65 3.99 0.12
C ASN A 59 -1.09 4.52 -1.21
N PHE A 60 0.20 4.84 -1.28
CA PHE A 60 0.85 5.32 -2.51
C PHE A 60 0.79 4.28 -3.65
N LEU A 61 0.60 2.99 -3.34
CA LEU A 61 0.47 1.93 -4.34
C LEU A 61 -0.70 2.18 -5.29
N ILE A 62 -1.77 2.82 -4.80
CA ILE A 62 -2.95 3.17 -5.61
C ILE A 62 -2.52 4.18 -6.68
N ALA A 63 -1.88 5.28 -6.27
CA ALA A 63 -1.38 6.30 -7.18
C ALA A 63 -0.34 5.72 -8.15
N ALA A 64 0.53 4.82 -7.69
CA ALA A 64 1.55 4.16 -8.52
C ALA A 64 0.98 3.27 -9.63
N VAL A 65 -0.29 2.86 -9.52
CA VAL A 65 -1.03 2.11 -10.56
C VAL A 65 -1.86 3.05 -11.44
N ILE A 66 -2.55 4.02 -10.84
CA ILE A 66 -3.55 4.83 -11.53
C ILE A 66 -2.94 6.03 -12.28
N ALA A 67 -1.89 6.64 -11.72
CA ALA A 67 -1.21 7.80 -12.29
C ALA A 67 0.32 7.57 -12.26
N PRO A 68 0.83 6.52 -12.92
CA PRO A 68 2.26 6.18 -12.88
C PRO A 68 3.16 7.29 -13.42
N GLU A 69 2.67 8.17 -14.29
CA GLU A 69 3.38 9.32 -14.83
C GLU A 69 3.85 10.32 -13.76
N MET A 70 3.21 10.33 -12.59
CA MET A 70 3.56 11.22 -11.49
C MET A 70 4.82 10.77 -10.73
N PHE A 71 5.32 9.56 -10.99
CA PHE A 71 6.38 8.93 -10.23
C PHE A 71 7.71 8.90 -10.97
N ASN A 72 8.81 9.17 -10.25
CA ASN A 72 10.14 8.87 -10.77
C ASN A 72 10.40 7.36 -10.80
N LYS A 73 10.79 6.83 -11.97
CA LYS A 73 11.08 5.40 -12.22
C LYS A 73 11.97 4.73 -11.17
N THR A 74 13.04 5.41 -10.74
CA THR A 74 14.00 4.85 -9.78
C THR A 74 13.41 4.86 -8.38
N ASN A 75 12.82 5.98 -7.98
CA ASN A 75 12.27 6.17 -6.64
C ASN A 75 11.10 5.22 -6.36
N ILE A 76 10.15 5.08 -7.31
CA ILE A 76 9.04 4.15 -7.15
C ILE A 76 9.50 2.70 -7.08
N TRP A 77 10.53 2.32 -7.83
CA TRP A 77 11.09 0.98 -7.73
C TRP A 77 11.72 0.69 -6.37
N LEU A 78 12.40 1.68 -5.78
CA LEU A 78 12.94 1.60 -4.41
C LEU A 78 11.80 1.49 -3.38
N ALA A 79 10.77 2.33 -3.47
CA ALA A 79 9.62 2.29 -2.57
C ALA A 79 8.89 0.94 -2.64
N LEU A 80 8.71 0.36 -3.83
CA LEU A 80 8.10 -0.97 -3.98
C LEU A 80 8.95 -2.07 -3.33
N LYS A 81 10.28 -1.95 -3.29
CA LYS A 81 11.14 -2.88 -2.54
C LYS A 81 10.99 -2.69 -1.02
N GLN A 82 10.80 -1.45 -0.55
CA GLN A 82 10.51 -1.17 0.86
C GLN A 82 9.18 -1.84 1.26
N VAL A 83 8.13 -1.69 0.45
CA VAL A 83 6.84 -2.36 0.67
C VAL A 83 7.01 -3.88 0.72
N GLU A 84 7.71 -4.47 -0.25
CA GLU A 84 7.97 -5.91 -0.31
C GLU A 84 8.71 -6.43 0.94
N THR A 85 9.63 -5.64 1.48
CA THR A 85 10.49 -6.05 2.60
C THR A 85 9.82 -5.81 3.96
N ILE A 86 8.98 -4.78 4.07
CA ILE A 86 8.52 -4.27 5.37
C ILE A 86 7.02 -4.48 5.57
N LEU A 87 6.21 -4.19 4.54
CA LEU A 87 4.75 -4.18 4.67
C LEU A 87 4.09 -5.45 4.14
N LEU A 88 4.71 -6.16 3.19
CA LEU A 88 4.13 -7.38 2.62
C LEU A 88 4.05 -8.48 3.68
N GLY A 89 2.83 -8.80 4.09
CA GLY A 89 2.50 -9.96 4.92
C GLY A 89 2.30 -11.22 4.08
N LYS A 90 1.84 -12.28 4.73
CA LYS A 90 1.61 -13.56 4.07
C LYS A 90 0.49 -13.49 3.02
N TYR A 91 -0.58 -12.77 3.35
CA TYR A 91 -1.75 -12.58 2.47
C TYR A 91 -2.02 -11.10 2.20
N GLY A 92 -2.05 -10.26 3.24
CA GLY A 92 -2.31 -8.83 3.10
C GLY A 92 -1.04 -7.96 3.11
N ILE A 93 -1.24 -6.66 2.88
CA ILE A 93 -0.22 -5.63 3.14
C ILE A 93 -0.53 -4.97 4.48
N LYS A 94 0.45 -4.90 5.37
CA LYS A 94 0.36 -4.17 6.65
C LYS A 94 0.02 -2.71 6.39
N THR A 95 -0.99 -2.21 7.09
CA THR A 95 -1.50 -0.84 6.93
C THR A 95 -0.59 0.23 7.51
N LEU A 96 0.38 -0.17 8.33
CA LEU A 96 1.40 0.68 8.92
C LEU A 96 2.71 -0.11 9.08
N ASP A 97 3.83 0.60 8.98
CA ASP A 97 5.16 0.10 9.28
C ASP A 97 5.28 -0.53 10.68
N PRO A 98 5.74 -1.78 10.81
CA PRO A 98 5.96 -2.44 12.11
C PRO A 98 6.90 -1.71 13.07
N SER A 99 7.80 -0.84 12.57
CA SER A 99 8.68 -0.06 13.44
C SER A 99 8.03 1.21 13.99
N ASP A 100 6.84 1.59 13.50
CA ASP A 100 6.11 2.75 14.01
C ASP A 100 5.57 2.48 15.41
N TYR A 101 5.66 3.48 16.29
CA TYR A 101 5.16 3.36 17.66
C TYR A 101 3.68 2.97 17.72
N ASN A 102 2.87 3.39 16.74
CA ASN A 102 1.43 3.14 16.71
C ASN A 102 1.04 1.79 16.08
N TYR A 103 2.01 0.98 15.65
CA TYR A 103 1.72 -0.33 15.04
C TYR A 103 1.11 -1.31 16.04
N VAL A 104 -0.06 -1.85 15.67
CA VAL A 104 -0.73 -2.97 16.34
C VAL A 104 -1.38 -3.87 15.28
N GLY A 105 -0.73 -4.99 14.95
CA GLY A 105 -1.13 -5.88 13.86
C GLY A 105 -2.44 -6.68 14.07
N ASP A 106 -2.81 -6.94 15.32
CA ASP A 106 -3.98 -7.79 15.64
C ASP A 106 -5.22 -6.95 15.93
N TYR A 107 -6.19 -6.98 15.02
CA TYR A 107 -7.43 -6.23 15.13
C TYR A 107 -8.45 -6.91 16.04
N VAL A 108 -8.94 -6.18 17.04
CA VAL A 108 -9.99 -6.59 17.97
C VAL A 108 -11.00 -5.45 18.11
N ASN A 109 -12.18 -5.60 17.51
CA ASN A 109 -13.16 -4.50 17.41
C ASN A 109 -13.84 -4.17 18.74
N ASP A 110 -14.00 -5.17 19.62
CA ASP A 110 -14.67 -5.04 20.91
C ASP A 110 -13.68 -5.00 22.08
N ASP A 111 -12.43 -4.58 21.82
CA ASP A 111 -11.44 -4.35 22.87
C ASP A 111 -11.94 -3.22 23.80
N ASP A 112 -12.36 -3.59 25.02
CA ASP A 112 -12.88 -2.67 26.04
C ASP A 112 -11.79 -2.21 27.03
N SER A 113 -10.52 -2.29 26.63
CA SER A 113 -9.41 -1.81 27.44
C SER A 113 -9.25 -0.28 27.35
N HIS A 114 -8.35 0.26 28.18
CA HIS A 114 -7.96 1.67 28.14
C HIS A 114 -6.72 1.93 27.26
N ASP A 115 -6.26 0.94 26.48
CA ASP A 115 -5.18 1.16 25.51
C ASP A 115 -5.74 1.87 24.27
N TYR A 116 -5.43 3.16 24.13
CA TYR A 116 -5.94 3.97 23.03
C TYR A 116 -5.61 3.40 21.63
N LYS A 117 -4.56 2.58 21.50
CA LYS A 117 -4.20 1.99 20.21
C LYS A 117 -5.15 0.88 19.79
N ARG A 118 -5.86 0.26 20.73
CA ARG A 118 -6.71 -0.93 20.51
C ARG A 118 -8.17 -0.68 20.81
N ALA A 119 -8.45 0.12 21.84
CA ALA A 119 -9.78 0.34 22.37
C ALA A 119 -10.81 0.57 21.25
N HIS A 120 -11.86 -0.25 21.26
CA HIS A 120 -12.94 -0.24 20.27
C HIS A 120 -12.45 -0.30 18.81
N GLY A 121 -11.41 -1.09 18.54
CA GLY A 121 -10.92 -1.33 17.20
C GLY A 121 -10.07 -0.20 16.61
N PHE A 122 -9.50 0.69 17.43
CA PHE A 122 -8.72 1.84 16.94
C PHE A 122 -7.57 1.45 15.99
N ASN A 123 -7.05 0.22 16.08
CA ASN A 123 -5.99 -0.27 15.21
C ASN A 123 -6.44 -0.83 13.86
N TYR A 124 -7.72 -0.73 13.46
CA TYR A 124 -8.23 -1.29 12.20
C TYR A 124 -7.37 -0.94 10.95
N HIS A 125 -6.74 0.24 10.97
CA HIS A 125 -5.82 0.73 9.94
C HIS A 125 -4.40 1.07 10.46
N ASN A 126 -3.98 0.50 11.59
CA ASN A 126 -2.67 0.77 12.19
C ASN A 126 -1.86 -0.51 12.40
N GLY A 127 -1.86 -1.42 11.43
CA GLY A 127 -1.10 -2.65 11.50
C GLY A 127 -1.70 -3.82 10.73
N PRO A 128 -3.02 -4.10 10.84
CA PRO A 128 -3.64 -5.25 10.19
C PRO A 128 -3.31 -5.31 8.69
N GLU A 129 -3.27 -6.53 8.18
CA GLU A 129 -2.84 -6.86 6.84
C GLU A 129 -4.05 -6.89 5.90
N TRP A 130 -4.16 -5.92 5.00
CA TRP A 130 -5.33 -5.78 4.11
C TRP A 130 -5.05 -6.40 2.74
N LEU A 131 -5.98 -7.24 2.26
CA LEU A 131 -5.74 -8.04 1.06
C LEU A 131 -5.93 -7.26 -0.24
N TRP A 132 -6.85 -6.29 -0.29
CA TRP A 132 -7.05 -5.50 -1.52
C TRP A 132 -5.81 -4.67 -1.88
N LEU A 133 -5.04 -4.24 -0.88
CA LEU A 133 -3.76 -3.54 -1.04
C LEU A 133 -2.67 -4.46 -1.65
N THR A 134 -2.74 -5.77 -1.39
CA THR A 134 -1.87 -6.75 -2.06
C THR A 134 -2.09 -6.69 -3.57
N GLY A 135 -3.34 -6.61 -4.03
CA GLY A 135 -3.63 -6.43 -5.46
C GLY A 135 -2.96 -5.19 -6.05
N TYR A 136 -3.11 -4.01 -5.44
CA TYR A 136 -2.43 -2.79 -5.90
C TYR A 136 -0.89 -2.92 -5.89
N TYR A 137 -0.31 -3.53 -4.85
CA TYR A 137 1.13 -3.80 -4.82
C TYR A 137 1.57 -4.65 -6.02
N LEU A 138 0.89 -5.76 -6.29
CA LEU A 138 1.25 -6.67 -7.39
C LEU A 138 1.12 -5.98 -8.75
N ARG A 139 0.05 -5.20 -8.95
CA ARG A 139 -0.14 -4.40 -10.17
C ARG A 139 0.96 -3.37 -10.36
N ALA A 140 1.28 -2.60 -9.31
CA ALA A 140 2.36 -1.61 -9.35
C ALA A 140 3.71 -2.28 -9.65
N LYS A 141 4.04 -3.36 -8.94
CA LYS A 141 5.29 -4.12 -9.14
C LYS A 141 5.42 -4.60 -10.58
N LEU A 142 4.33 -5.16 -11.14
CA LEU A 142 4.29 -5.63 -12.51
C LEU A 142 4.51 -4.50 -13.51
N TYR A 143 3.78 -3.39 -13.37
CA TYR A 143 3.92 -2.23 -14.25
C TYR A 143 5.36 -1.69 -14.24
N TRP A 144 5.91 -1.41 -13.06
CA TRP A 144 7.23 -0.80 -12.92
C TRP A 144 8.38 -1.75 -13.23
N SER A 145 8.19 -3.07 -13.13
CA SER A 145 9.16 -4.07 -13.60
C SER A 145 9.38 -4.02 -15.12
N LYS A 146 8.34 -3.73 -15.91
CA LYS A 146 8.44 -3.55 -17.38
C LYS A 146 9.22 -2.30 -17.77
N GLN A 147 9.28 -1.34 -16.85
CA GLN A 147 9.98 -0.07 -17.05
C GLN A 147 11.46 -0.13 -16.67
N GLN A 148 11.92 -1.26 -16.10
CA GLN A 148 13.33 -1.50 -15.83
C GLN A 148 14.06 -1.89 -17.11
N SER A 149 15.37 -1.62 -17.15
CA SER A 149 16.19 -1.83 -18.35
C SER A 149 16.50 -3.31 -18.63
N ASP A 150 16.26 -4.21 -17.68
CA ASP A 150 16.61 -5.63 -17.78
C ASP A 150 15.38 -6.56 -17.80
N SER A 151 15.40 -7.55 -18.68
CA SER A 151 14.31 -8.52 -18.82
C SER A 151 14.25 -9.56 -17.69
N ILE A 152 15.28 -9.63 -16.85
CA ILE A 152 15.35 -10.57 -15.72
C ILE A 152 14.40 -10.10 -14.63
N THR A 153 14.38 -8.80 -14.33
CA THR A 153 13.50 -8.19 -13.34
C THR A 153 12.02 -8.49 -13.61
N LEU A 154 11.57 -8.40 -14.86
CA LEU A 154 10.19 -8.75 -15.23
C LEU A 154 9.89 -10.24 -14.97
N LYS A 155 10.80 -11.14 -15.36
CA LYS A 155 10.62 -12.60 -15.15
C LYS A 155 10.54 -12.96 -13.67
N GLU A 156 11.43 -12.41 -12.85
CA GLU A 156 11.41 -12.62 -11.40
C GLU A 156 10.16 -12.01 -10.75
N THR A 157 9.72 -10.83 -11.24
CA THR A 157 8.48 -10.20 -10.79
C THR A 157 7.26 -11.08 -11.10
N ILE A 158 7.14 -11.63 -12.31
CA ILE A 158 6.05 -12.54 -12.66
C ILE A 158 6.07 -13.80 -11.79
N LYS A 159 7.26 -14.36 -11.51
CA LYS A 159 7.41 -15.51 -10.61
C LYS A 159 6.96 -15.18 -9.18
N HIS A 160 7.36 -14.03 -8.65
CA HIS A 160 6.94 -13.54 -7.34
C HIS A 160 5.42 -13.35 -7.26
N ILE A 161 4.82 -12.70 -8.26
CA ILE A 161 3.37 -12.50 -8.32
C ILE A 161 2.63 -13.84 -8.36
N ARG A 162 3.07 -14.79 -9.19
CA ARG A 162 2.46 -16.14 -9.26
C ARG A 162 2.54 -16.87 -7.92
N LYS A 163 3.64 -16.74 -7.18
CA LYS A 163 3.78 -17.31 -5.83
C LYS A 163 2.72 -16.73 -4.88
N ILE A 164 2.55 -15.40 -4.87
CA ILE A 164 1.56 -14.74 -4.00
C ILE A 164 0.14 -15.14 -4.41
N ILE A 165 -0.18 -15.17 -5.70
CA ILE A 165 -1.49 -15.63 -6.19
C ILE A 165 -1.77 -17.07 -5.73
N SER A 166 -0.78 -17.97 -5.79
CA SER A 166 -0.93 -19.35 -5.29
C SER A 166 -1.35 -19.39 -3.82
N LEU A 167 -0.72 -18.58 -2.96
CA LEU A 167 -1.09 -18.49 -1.54
C LEU A 167 -2.54 -18.02 -1.35
N HIS A 168 -3.03 -17.13 -2.21
CA HIS A 168 -4.41 -16.63 -2.16
C HIS A 168 -5.42 -17.65 -2.69
N ILE A 169 -5.04 -18.47 -3.67
CA ILE A 169 -5.84 -19.62 -4.12
C ILE A 169 -5.97 -20.64 -2.98
N ASP A 170 -4.88 -20.92 -2.26
CA ASP A 170 -4.91 -21.81 -1.09
C ASP A 170 -5.81 -21.23 0.01
N LEU A 171 -5.70 -19.93 0.31
CA LEU A 171 -6.57 -19.25 1.27
C LEU A 171 -8.06 -19.32 0.87
N LEU A 172 -8.36 -19.08 -0.41
CA LEU A 172 -9.71 -19.20 -0.95
C LEU A 172 -10.25 -20.63 -0.82
N ASN A 173 -9.41 -21.64 -1.03
CA ASN A 173 -9.80 -23.04 -0.88
C ASN A 173 -10.04 -23.45 0.56
N LEU A 174 -9.27 -22.91 1.51
CA LEU A 174 -9.43 -23.12 2.95
C LEU A 174 -10.66 -22.40 3.53
N ASN A 175 -11.09 -21.30 2.89
CA ASN A 175 -12.28 -20.57 3.28
C ASN A 175 -13.55 -21.33 2.85
N ASP A 176 -14.45 -21.60 3.80
CA ASP A 176 -15.74 -22.26 3.54
C ASP A 176 -16.57 -21.49 2.51
N TRP A 177 -16.43 -20.17 2.50
CA TRP A 177 -17.20 -19.27 1.64
C TRP A 177 -16.57 -19.05 0.27
N LYS A 178 -15.41 -19.66 -0.02
CA LYS A 178 -14.68 -19.55 -1.29
C LYS A 178 -14.40 -18.10 -1.72
N GLY A 179 -14.10 -17.25 -0.75
CA GLY A 179 -13.70 -15.86 -0.96
C GLY A 179 -12.40 -15.50 -0.26
N LEU A 180 -11.89 -14.31 -0.57
CA LEU A 180 -10.77 -13.71 0.15
C LEU A 180 -11.30 -12.80 1.27
N PRO A 181 -10.72 -12.85 2.47
CA PRO A 181 -11.13 -11.99 3.55
C PRO A 181 -10.78 -10.52 3.29
N GLU A 182 -11.38 -9.62 4.07
CA GLU A 182 -11.04 -8.19 4.06
C GLU A 182 -9.60 -7.96 4.51
N LEU A 183 -9.28 -8.50 5.67
CA LEU A 183 -7.99 -8.39 6.32
C LEU A 183 -7.61 -9.68 7.06
N THR A 184 -6.32 -9.78 7.35
CA THR A 184 -5.73 -10.72 8.31
C THR A 184 -5.05 -9.95 9.44
N ASN A 185 -4.92 -10.61 10.58
CA ASN A 185 -4.04 -10.17 11.67
C ASN A 185 -2.57 -10.38 11.29
N ASP A 186 -1.64 -10.16 12.23
CA ASP A 186 -0.21 -10.21 11.96
C ASP A 186 0.22 -11.58 11.40
N ASP A 187 1.07 -11.55 10.36
CA ASP A 187 1.61 -12.73 9.66
C ASP A 187 0.53 -13.67 9.07
N GLY A 188 -0.56 -13.08 8.57
CA GLY A 188 -1.64 -13.82 7.93
C GLY A 188 -2.53 -14.61 8.89
N GLN A 189 -2.48 -14.32 10.19
CA GLN A 189 -3.40 -14.92 11.16
C GLN A 189 -4.85 -14.54 10.85
N SER A 190 -5.78 -15.47 11.10
CA SER A 190 -7.21 -15.20 10.92
C SER A 190 -7.68 -14.11 11.88
N CYS A 191 -8.51 -13.18 11.39
CA CYS A 191 -9.16 -12.16 12.21
C CYS A 191 -10.65 -12.45 12.28
N SER A 192 -11.18 -12.65 13.49
CA SER A 192 -12.61 -12.96 13.72
C SER A 192 -13.56 -11.83 13.37
N TYR A 193 -13.06 -10.58 13.32
CA TYR A 193 -13.84 -9.39 12.96
C TYR A 193 -13.74 -9.04 11.47
N SER A 194 -12.93 -9.77 10.70
CA SER A 194 -12.77 -9.57 9.27
C SER A 194 -13.95 -10.14 8.50
N CYS A 195 -14.43 -9.42 7.49
CA CYS A 195 -15.37 -9.99 6.54
C CYS A 195 -14.73 -11.17 5.80
N TYR A 196 -15.34 -12.36 5.85
CA TYR A 196 -14.80 -13.58 5.23
C TYR A 196 -14.77 -13.54 3.70
N ILE A 197 -15.59 -12.71 3.07
CA ILE A 197 -15.58 -12.48 1.61
C ILE A 197 -15.68 -10.99 1.35
N GLN A 198 -14.56 -10.38 0.98
CA GLN A 198 -14.53 -8.96 0.69
C GLN A 198 -14.39 -8.70 -0.81
N SER A 199 -15.33 -7.95 -1.35
CA SER A 199 -15.42 -7.68 -2.79
C SER A 199 -14.18 -6.97 -3.33
N CYS A 200 -13.64 -5.98 -2.60
CA CYS A 200 -12.44 -5.26 -3.00
C CYS A 200 -11.20 -6.17 -3.01
N SER A 201 -11.05 -7.07 -2.03
CA SER A 201 -9.97 -8.06 -2.00
C SER A 201 -10.01 -8.97 -3.24
N CYS A 202 -11.19 -9.49 -3.59
CA CYS A 202 -11.33 -10.30 -4.80
C CYS A 202 -11.10 -9.49 -6.08
N ALA A 203 -11.64 -8.27 -6.17
CA ALA A 203 -11.58 -7.45 -7.36
C ALA A 203 -10.14 -7.07 -7.74
N THR A 204 -9.32 -6.64 -6.78
CA THR A 204 -7.94 -6.23 -7.10
C THR A 204 -7.06 -7.41 -7.53
N PHE A 205 -7.32 -8.62 -7.05
CA PHE A 205 -6.67 -9.83 -7.58
C PHE A 205 -7.11 -10.18 -9.00
N LEU A 206 -8.38 -9.98 -9.36
CA LEU A 206 -8.84 -10.14 -10.74
C LEU A 206 -8.15 -9.15 -11.67
N GLU A 207 -7.92 -7.91 -11.23
CA GLU A 207 -7.15 -6.91 -11.98
C GLU A 207 -5.69 -7.35 -12.19
N VAL A 208 -5.04 -7.93 -11.19
CA VAL A 208 -3.68 -8.50 -11.34
C VAL A 208 -3.67 -9.60 -12.41
N LEU A 209 -4.65 -10.51 -12.39
CA LEU A 209 -4.77 -11.57 -13.39
C LEU A 209 -5.00 -11.00 -14.80
N TYR A 210 -5.84 -9.97 -14.90
CA TYR A 210 -6.05 -9.25 -16.15
C TYR A 210 -4.76 -8.64 -16.67
N ASP A 211 -4.01 -7.91 -15.84
CA ASP A 211 -2.75 -7.28 -16.22
C ASP A 211 -1.69 -8.31 -16.64
N LEU A 212 -1.62 -9.46 -15.97
CA LEU A 212 -0.76 -10.59 -16.35
C LEU A 212 -1.14 -11.19 -17.72
N SER A 213 -2.43 -11.24 -18.05
CA SER A 213 -2.90 -11.77 -19.35
C SER A 213 -2.52 -10.89 -20.55
N LYS A 214 -2.10 -9.65 -20.29
CA LYS A 214 -1.69 -8.66 -21.31
C LYS A 214 -0.17 -8.60 -21.52
N ILE A 215 0.58 -9.49 -20.89
CA ILE A 215 2.05 -9.61 -21.02
C ILE A 215 2.37 -10.74 -21.97
#